data_AF-A0A090W3E1-F1
#
_entry.id   AF-A0A090W3E1-F1
#
_cell.length_a   1.000
_cell.length_b   1.000
_cell.length_c   1.000
_cell.angle_alpha   90.00
_cell.angle_beta   90.00
_cell.angle_gamma   90.00
#
_symmetry.space_group_name_H-M   'P 1'
#
loop_
_entity.id
_entity.type
_entity.pdbx_description
1 polymer ?
#
loop_
_entity_poly.entity_id
_entity_poly.type
_entity_poly.pdbx_seq_one_letter_code
_entity_poly.pdbx_strand_id
1 'polypeptide(L)'
;MLKNFFYKVKQKPGKPLFYGKKGATQVFALPGNPAAALTCFYVYVHIALQQMMNREDLELKRVSAKSATHFLKKGDRPQFLKAIYNNGEVEILEGQSSAMQQTYALANALVFMDENAQEITIGKTVETIILPE
;
A
#
# COMPACT_ATOMS: atom_id res chain seq x y z
N MET A 1 5.88 27.99 -11.94
CA MET A 1 6.94 26.96 -11.83
C MET A 1 6.39 25.76 -11.04
N LEU A 2 6.84 24.53 -11.30
CA LEU A 2 6.47 23.36 -10.49
C LEU A 2 7.31 23.37 -9.20
N LYS A 3 6.65 23.34 -8.03
CA LYS A 3 7.30 23.15 -6.73
C LYS A 3 7.36 21.66 -6.40
N ASN A 4 8.56 21.14 -6.19
CA ASN A 4 8.80 19.73 -5.87
C ASN A 4 8.84 19.56 -4.35
N PHE A 5 8.13 18.58 -3.81
CA PHE A 5 8.16 18.28 -2.37
C PHE A 5 8.99 17.04 -2.06
N PHE A 6 8.78 15.94 -2.80
CA PHE A 6 9.62 14.76 -2.67
C PHE A 6 9.70 13.96 -3.97
N TYR A 7 10.79 13.21 -4.09
CA TYR A 7 10.96 12.16 -5.07
C TYR A 7 11.55 10.93 -4.38
N LYS A 8 10.84 9.82 -4.53
CA LYS A 8 11.03 8.52 -3.87
C LYS A 8 10.55 8.48 -2.42
N VAL A 9 10.01 7.32 -2.06
CA VAL A 9 9.57 6.96 -0.71
C VAL A 9 10.23 5.66 -0.26
N LYS A 10 10.46 5.53 1.05
CA LYS A 10 11.04 4.31 1.65
C LYS A 10 9.94 3.27 1.86
N GLN A 11 9.51 2.61 0.78
CA GLN A 11 8.53 1.50 0.86
C GLN A 11 8.77 0.44 -0.22
N LYS A 12 8.02 -0.65 -0.15
CA LYS A 12 7.90 -1.66 -1.21
C LYS A 12 6.45 -2.19 -1.29
N PRO A 13 5.86 -2.33 -2.49
CA PRO A 13 6.31 -1.78 -3.77
C PRO A 13 6.14 -0.25 -3.82
N GLY A 14 6.70 0.42 -4.84
CA GLY A 14 6.42 1.85 -5.08
C GLY A 14 7.49 2.85 -4.66
N LYS A 15 8.77 2.43 -4.55
CA LYS A 15 9.90 3.34 -4.29
C LYS A 15 9.85 4.63 -5.14
N PRO A 16 9.68 4.60 -6.47
CA PRO A 16 9.56 5.83 -7.25
C PRO A 16 8.15 6.41 -7.10
N LEU A 17 8.00 7.43 -6.27
CA LEU A 17 6.80 8.26 -6.16
C LEU A 17 7.25 9.72 -6.14
N PHE A 18 6.62 10.55 -6.94
CA PHE A 18 6.84 11.99 -6.93
C PHE A 18 5.58 12.72 -6.49
N TYR A 19 5.77 13.77 -5.69
CA TYR A 19 4.74 14.74 -5.40
C TYR A 19 5.26 16.18 -5.58
N GLY A 20 4.47 16.98 -6.26
CA GLY A 20 4.72 18.39 -6.54
C GLY A 20 3.43 19.19 -6.63
N LYS A 21 3.56 20.52 -6.72
CA LYS A 21 2.44 21.44 -6.89
C LYS A 21 2.76 22.51 -7.92
N LYS A 22 1.82 22.81 -8.82
CA LYS A 22 1.90 23.91 -9.81
C LYS A 22 0.71 24.85 -9.58
N GLY A 23 0.96 26.01 -8.97
CA GLY A 23 -0.12 26.89 -8.54
C GLY A 23 -1.00 26.20 -7.50
N ALA A 24 -2.29 26.06 -7.75
CA ALA A 24 -3.22 25.29 -6.91
C ALA A 24 -3.23 23.78 -7.23
N THR A 25 -2.72 23.37 -8.39
CA THR A 25 -2.81 21.98 -8.89
C THR A 25 -1.78 21.07 -8.22
N GLN A 26 -2.24 19.97 -7.64
CA GLN A 26 -1.40 18.89 -7.12
C GLN A 26 -0.96 17.96 -8.26
N VAL A 27 0.29 17.51 -8.24
CA VAL A 27 0.87 16.64 -9.28
C VAL A 27 1.52 15.43 -8.61
N PHE A 28 1.04 14.24 -8.96
CA PHE A 28 1.62 12.97 -8.53
C PHE A 28 2.17 12.23 -9.75
N ALA A 29 3.41 11.73 -9.68
CA ALA A 29 3.92 10.79 -10.66
C ALA A 29 4.09 9.42 -9.99
N LEU A 30 3.25 8.48 -10.42
CA LEU A 30 3.21 7.12 -9.89
C LEU A 30 4.26 6.23 -10.57
N PRO A 31 4.66 5.11 -9.93
CA PRO A 31 5.48 4.09 -10.58
C PRO A 31 4.89 3.60 -11.91
N GLY A 32 5.73 3.28 -12.89
CA GLY A 32 5.26 2.70 -14.17
C GLY A 32 4.74 1.25 -14.05
N ASN A 33 5.00 0.58 -12.92
CA ASN A 33 4.48 -0.75 -12.67
C ASN A 33 3.05 -0.68 -12.07
N PRO A 34 2.04 -1.34 -12.63
CA PRO A 34 0.64 -1.22 -12.19
C PRO A 34 0.38 -1.57 -10.72
N ALA A 35 0.93 -2.67 -10.20
CA ALA A 35 0.74 -3.04 -8.79
C ALA A 35 1.35 -2.00 -7.83
N ALA A 36 2.52 -1.47 -8.20
CA ALA A 36 3.16 -0.39 -7.46
C ALA A 36 2.38 0.93 -7.58
N ALA A 37 1.84 1.24 -8.76
CA ALA A 37 1.02 2.42 -9.02
C ALA A 37 -0.26 2.40 -8.18
N LEU A 38 -0.99 1.28 -8.17
CA LEU A 38 -2.22 1.12 -7.39
C LEU A 38 -1.95 1.19 -5.89
N THR A 39 -0.88 0.55 -5.41
CA THR A 39 -0.45 0.69 -4.00
C THR A 39 -0.19 2.15 -3.65
N CYS A 40 0.59 2.89 -4.47
CA CYS A 40 0.83 4.31 -4.23
C CYS A 40 -0.43 5.16 -4.37
N PHE A 41 -1.35 4.79 -5.27
CA PHE A 41 -2.62 5.49 -5.43
C PHE A 41 -3.43 5.41 -4.14
N TYR A 42 -3.67 4.20 -3.61
CA TYR A 42 -4.48 4.03 -2.41
C TYR A 42 -3.82 4.61 -1.14
N VAL A 43 -2.49 4.51 -1.03
CA VAL A 43 -1.77 5.00 0.17
C VAL A 43 -1.60 6.52 0.17
N TYR A 44 -1.57 7.18 -1.00
CA TYR A 44 -1.26 8.62 -1.08
C TYR A 44 -2.28 9.43 -1.88
N VAL A 45 -2.54 9.04 -3.13
CA VAL A 45 -3.38 9.84 -4.04
C VAL A 45 -4.84 9.83 -3.60
N HIS A 46 -5.34 8.69 -3.14
CA HIS A 46 -6.70 8.54 -2.63
C HIS A 46 -6.95 9.51 -1.48
N ILE A 47 -6.04 9.56 -0.50
CA ILE A 47 -6.12 10.49 0.64
C ILE A 47 -6.18 11.94 0.15
N ALA A 48 -5.31 12.32 -0.77
CA ALA A 48 -5.30 13.68 -1.33
C ALA A 48 -6.61 14.02 -2.05
N LEU A 49 -7.20 13.07 -2.78
CA LEU A 49 -8.50 13.25 -3.44
C LEU A 49 -9.63 13.40 -2.44
N GLN A 50 -9.69 12.56 -1.40
CA GLN A 50 -10.72 12.66 -0.36
C GLN A 50 -10.66 14.01 0.37
N GLN A 51 -9.44 14.49 0.67
CA GLN A 51 -9.23 15.81 1.27
C GLN A 51 -9.72 16.92 0.35
N MET A 52 -9.42 16.86 -0.96
CA MET A 52 -9.90 17.85 -1.93
C MET A 52 -11.42 17.85 -2.09
N MET A 53 -12.07 16.72 -1.81
CA MET A 53 -13.53 16.56 -1.81
C MET A 53 -14.18 16.94 -0.47
N ASN A 54 -13.41 17.44 0.51
CA ASN A 54 -13.87 17.75 1.87
C ASN A 54 -14.58 16.57 2.55
N ARG A 55 -14.06 15.34 2.37
CA ARG A 55 -14.56 14.15 3.05
C ARG A 55 -13.90 14.01 4.42
N GLU A 56 -14.61 13.42 5.37
CA GLU A 56 -14.06 13.07 6.69
C GLU A 56 -13.30 11.74 6.64
N ASP A 57 -13.82 10.77 5.88
CA ASP A 57 -13.18 9.48 5.64
C ASP A 57 -12.10 9.59 4.56
N LEU A 58 -10.86 9.86 4.99
CA LEU A 58 -9.74 10.13 4.08
C LEU A 58 -9.00 8.87 3.60
N GLU A 59 -8.98 7.83 4.43
CA GLU A 59 -8.22 6.61 4.18
C GLU A 59 -9.14 5.44 3.87
N LEU A 60 -8.61 4.44 3.16
CA LEU A 60 -9.26 3.14 3.07
C LEU A 60 -9.38 2.51 4.45
N LYS A 61 -10.42 1.68 4.63
CA LYS A 61 -10.71 1.00 5.90
C LYS A 61 -9.50 0.18 6.35
N ARG A 62 -8.99 0.47 7.54
CA ARG A 62 -7.95 -0.31 8.22
C ARG A 62 -8.57 -1.19 9.28
N VAL A 63 -8.14 -2.44 9.35
CA VAL A 63 -8.58 -3.42 10.34
C VAL A 63 -7.37 -4.15 10.93
N SER A 64 -7.54 -4.65 12.15
CA SER A 64 -6.63 -5.63 12.73
C SER A 64 -7.08 -7.03 12.32
N ALA A 65 -6.22 -7.80 11.66
CA ALA A 65 -6.52 -9.16 11.24
C ALA A 65 -5.45 -10.15 11.72
N LYS A 66 -5.85 -11.40 11.93
CA LYS A 66 -4.94 -12.51 12.26
C LYS A 66 -4.34 -13.07 10.98
N SER A 67 -3.01 -13.12 10.90
CA SER A 67 -2.37 -13.70 9.71
C SER A 67 -2.57 -15.21 9.66
N ALA A 68 -3.08 -15.72 8.55
CA ALA A 68 -3.23 -17.16 8.29
C ALA A 68 -1.94 -17.79 7.73
N THR A 69 -0.95 -16.98 7.38
CA THR A 69 0.27 -17.38 6.68
C THR A 69 1.52 -16.92 7.42
N HIS A 70 2.61 -17.68 7.33
CA HIS A 70 3.93 -17.18 7.68
C HIS A 70 4.50 -16.36 6.52
N PHE A 71 5.11 -15.21 6.81
CA PHE A 71 5.80 -14.39 5.82
C PHE A 71 7.14 -13.91 6.36
N LEU A 72 8.23 -14.27 5.67
CA LEU A 72 9.57 -13.77 5.95
C LEU A 72 9.87 -12.54 5.09
N LYS A 73 10.19 -11.43 5.74
CA LYS A 73 10.52 -10.19 5.05
C LYS A 73 11.88 -10.28 4.38
N LYS A 74 11.95 -9.80 3.14
CA LYS A 74 13.22 -9.58 2.43
C LYS A 74 13.49 -8.08 2.31
N GLY A 75 14.61 -7.64 2.91
CA GLY A 75 15.09 -6.26 2.87
C GLY A 75 14.60 -5.40 4.05
N ASP A 76 15.01 -4.13 4.03
CA ASP A 76 14.95 -3.18 5.14
C ASP A 76 13.79 -2.18 5.07
N ARG A 77 13.02 -2.17 3.97
CA ARG A 77 11.94 -1.20 3.75
C ARG A 77 10.61 -1.71 4.30
N PRO A 78 9.74 -0.83 4.82
CA PRO A 78 8.33 -1.14 5.04
C PRO A 78 7.69 -1.73 3.78
N GLN A 79 6.77 -2.68 3.96
CA GLN A 79 6.13 -3.40 2.85
C GLN A 79 4.61 -3.29 2.94
N PHE A 80 3.99 -3.04 1.79
CA PHE A 80 2.56 -3.27 1.57
C PHE A 80 2.43 -4.59 0.82
N LEU A 81 2.04 -5.63 1.55
CA LEU A 81 1.95 -6.99 1.05
C LEU A 81 0.56 -7.25 0.50
N LYS A 82 0.47 -7.79 -0.71
CA LYS A 82 -0.80 -8.20 -1.33
C LYS A 82 -1.40 -9.35 -0.53
N ALA A 83 -2.67 -9.25 -0.17
CA ALA A 83 -3.31 -10.21 0.70
C ALA A 83 -4.80 -10.41 0.38
N ILE A 84 -5.35 -11.52 0.86
CA ILE A 84 -6.78 -11.77 0.90
C ILE A 84 -7.23 -11.70 2.36
N TYR A 85 -8.09 -10.74 2.66
CA TYR A 85 -8.79 -10.63 3.91
C TYR A 85 -10.12 -11.39 3.85
N ASN A 86 -10.41 -12.15 4.91
CA ASN A 86 -11.69 -12.81 5.12
C ASN A 86 -12.02 -12.80 6.61
N ASN A 87 -13.06 -12.05 7.00
CA ASN A 87 -13.70 -12.09 8.32
C ASN A 87 -12.74 -12.09 9.54
N GLY A 88 -11.74 -11.21 9.53
CA GLY A 88 -10.80 -11.06 10.64
C GLY A 88 -9.51 -11.86 10.49
N GLU A 89 -9.41 -12.69 9.46
CA GLU A 89 -8.16 -13.34 9.04
C GLU A 89 -7.62 -12.73 7.75
N VAL A 90 -6.31 -12.84 7.55
CA VAL A 90 -5.63 -12.36 6.35
C VAL A 90 -4.57 -13.34 5.87
N GLU A 91 -4.71 -13.76 4.61
CA GLU A 91 -3.76 -14.59 3.89
C GLU A 91 -2.82 -13.70 3.07
N ILE A 92 -1.52 -13.70 3.40
CA ILE A 92 -0.52 -12.97 2.62
C ILE A 92 -0.19 -13.82 1.41
N LEU A 93 -0.51 -13.31 0.21
CA LEU A 93 -0.33 -14.06 -1.02
C LEU A 93 1.14 -14.28 -1.36
N GLU A 94 1.44 -15.38 -2.06
CA GLU A 94 2.74 -15.53 -2.71
C GLU A 94 2.91 -14.54 -3.87
N GLY A 95 4.16 -14.36 -4.32
CA GLY A 95 4.40 -13.50 -5.49
C GLY A 95 4.33 -12.00 -5.19
N GLN A 96 4.93 -11.56 -4.08
CA GLN A 96 5.01 -10.14 -3.67
C GLN A 96 5.90 -9.25 -4.58
N SER A 97 6.38 -9.79 -5.71
CA SER A 97 7.01 -8.99 -6.75
C SER A 97 6.01 -7.99 -7.34
N SER A 98 6.48 -6.77 -7.63
CA SER A 98 5.66 -5.78 -8.33
C SER A 98 5.33 -6.24 -9.76
N ALA A 99 6.14 -7.09 -10.37
CA ALA A 99 5.88 -7.64 -11.71
C ALA A 99 4.68 -8.61 -11.74
N MET A 100 4.28 -9.17 -10.59
CA MET A 100 3.19 -10.15 -10.51
C MET A 100 1.85 -9.43 -10.32
N GLN A 101 1.30 -8.95 -11.44
CA GLN A 101 0.02 -8.24 -11.50
C GLN A 101 -1.17 -9.16 -11.17
N GLN A 102 -1.10 -10.44 -11.56
CA GLN A 102 -2.14 -11.45 -11.27
C GLN A 102 -2.45 -11.53 -9.78
N THR A 103 -1.43 -11.53 -8.91
CA THR A 103 -1.60 -11.51 -7.46
C THR A 103 -2.31 -10.26 -6.97
N TYR A 104 -2.10 -9.10 -7.62
CA TYR A 104 -2.80 -7.87 -7.23
C TYR A 104 -4.27 -7.93 -7.62
N ALA A 105 -4.60 -8.52 -8.78
CA ALA A 105 -5.98 -8.71 -9.22
C ALA A 105 -6.79 -9.64 -8.31
N LEU A 106 -6.13 -10.57 -7.60
CA LEU A 106 -6.75 -11.45 -6.61
C LEU A 106 -6.83 -10.84 -5.21
N ALA A 107 -6.01 -9.83 -4.92
CA ALA A 107 -5.93 -9.24 -3.59
C ALA A 107 -7.13 -8.31 -3.33
N ASN A 108 -7.80 -8.51 -2.20
CA ASN A 108 -8.81 -7.57 -1.68
C ASN A 108 -8.28 -6.74 -0.50
N ALA A 109 -7.01 -6.92 -0.14
CA ALA A 109 -6.39 -6.22 0.97
C ALA A 109 -4.87 -6.03 0.78
N LEU A 110 -4.32 -5.08 1.53
CA LEU A 110 -2.88 -4.91 1.72
C LEU A 110 -2.54 -5.07 3.20
N VAL A 111 -1.53 -5.88 3.53
CA VAL A 111 -0.96 -5.94 4.89
C VAL A 111 0.21 -4.98 4.98
N PHE A 112 0.19 -4.07 5.96
CA PHE A 112 1.31 -3.19 6.24
C PHE A 112 2.31 -3.88 7.18
N MET A 113 3.56 -4.00 6.74
CA MET A 113 4.66 -4.56 7.50
C MET A 113 5.74 -3.49 7.73
N ASP A 114 5.94 -3.14 9.00
CA ASP A 114 6.91 -2.11 9.42
C ASP A 114 8.36 -2.42 9.03
N GLU A 115 9.23 -1.41 9.03
CA GLU A 115 10.67 -1.57 8.75
C GLU A 115 11.38 -2.54 9.71
N ASN A 116 11.02 -2.55 10.99
CA ASN A 116 11.69 -3.33 12.03
C ASN A 116 11.22 -4.78 12.10
N ALA A 117 10.05 -5.09 11.55
CA ALA A 117 9.53 -6.45 11.51
C ALA A 117 10.36 -7.31 10.54
N GLN A 118 10.87 -8.46 11.01
CA GLN A 118 11.58 -9.44 10.18
C GLN A 118 10.63 -10.49 9.60
N GLU A 119 9.58 -10.83 10.34
CA GLU A 119 8.59 -11.82 9.93
C GLU A 119 7.18 -11.51 10.46
N ILE A 120 6.21 -12.13 9.82
CA ILE A 120 4.84 -12.26 10.28
C ILE A 120 4.60 -13.76 10.49
N THR A 121 4.29 -14.14 11.72
CA THR A 121 3.95 -15.52 12.08
C THR A 121 2.44 -15.75 12.00
N ILE A 122 2.03 -17.00 11.81
CA ILE A 122 0.62 -17.39 11.83
C ILE A 122 0.02 -16.98 13.19
N GLY A 123 -1.19 -16.41 13.17
CA GLY A 123 -1.89 -15.91 14.35
C GLY A 123 -1.41 -14.54 14.87
N LYS A 124 -0.35 -13.96 14.27
CA LYS A 124 0.06 -12.59 14.56
C LYS A 124 -1.01 -11.62 14.09
N THR A 125 -1.36 -10.67 14.95
CA THR A 125 -2.24 -9.56 14.55
C THR A 125 -1.44 -8.58 13.70
N VAL A 126 -1.96 -8.25 12.51
CA VAL A 126 -1.34 -7.33 11.55
C VAL A 126 -2.35 -6.28 11.10
N GLU A 127 -1.83 -5.09 10.80
CA GLU A 127 -2.64 -4.03 10.20
C GLU A 127 -2.93 -4.38 8.73
N THR A 128 -4.21 -4.37 8.38
CA THR A 128 -4.71 -4.76 7.07
C THR A 128 -5.58 -3.64 6.51
N ILE A 129 -5.24 -3.16 5.33
CA ILE A 129 -5.95 -2.12 4.57
C ILE A 129 -6.88 -2.84 3.59
N ILE A 130 -8.18 -2.64 3.71
CA ILE A 130 -9.18 -3.25 2.80
C ILE A 130 -9.24 -2.45 1.50
N LEU A 131 -9.02 -3.13 0.37
CA LEU A 131 -9.13 -2.53 -0.95
C LEU A 131 -10.61 -2.41 -1.34
N PRO A 132 -10.98 -1.37 -2.11
CA PRO A 132 -12.32 -1.29 -2.68
C PRO A 132 -12.56 -2.42 -3.69
N GLU A 133 -13.81 -2.88 -3.77
CA GLU A 133 -14.30 -3.86 -4.76
C GLU A 133 -14.31 -3.31 -6.19
#